data_AF-A0A1B6KJX6-F1
#
_entry.id   AF-A0A1B6KJX6-F1
#
_cell.length_a   1.000
_cell.length_b   1.000
_cell.length_c   1.000
_cell.angle_alpha   90.00
_cell.angle_beta   90.00
_cell.angle_gamma   90.00
#
_symmetry.space_group_name_H-M   'P 1'
#
loop_
_entity.id
_entity.type
_entity.pdbx_description
1 polymer ?
#
loop_
_entity_poly.entity_id
_entity_poly.type
_entity_poly.pdbx_seq_one_letter_code
_entity_poly.pdbx_strand_id
1 'polypeptide(L)'
;MKRHDIDLVFRSTNIRMLLSVKNTRTNQLKSTGVYRIKCPDCPSSYIGQTGRSFEACCKEHKPDPNTNKQRSALAQHIFDNDHSMSNINDGLEVLHRCRKGNRLNKLEEFEIYKLYQQQNNKDFILNEKIQLNSNPTCYSITYWTTSHNNQLTGAP
;
A
#
# COMPACT_ATOMS: atom_id res chain seq x y z
N MET A 1 19.49 4.79 -41.16
CA MET A 1 18.78 4.84 -39.85
C MET A 1 18.04 6.16 -39.76
N LYS A 2 16.70 6.16 -39.74
CA LYS A 2 15.90 7.38 -39.55
C LYS A 2 15.79 7.65 -38.04
N ARG A 3 16.25 8.81 -37.59
CA ARG A 3 16.05 9.31 -36.23
C ARG A 3 14.65 9.93 -36.18
N HIS A 4 13.79 9.42 -35.30
CA HIS A 4 12.53 10.07 -35.01
C HIS A 4 12.75 11.01 -33.83
N ASP A 5 12.63 12.32 -34.08
CA ASP A 5 12.54 13.34 -33.04
C ASP A 5 11.25 13.13 -32.26
N ILE A 6 11.39 12.70 -31.01
CA ILE A 6 10.28 12.60 -30.06
C ILE A 6 10.45 13.77 -29.09
N ASP A 7 9.65 14.81 -29.29
CA ASP A 7 9.54 15.92 -28.33
C ASP A 7 8.66 15.50 -27.16
N LEU A 8 9.29 15.34 -25.99
CA LEU A 8 8.61 15.11 -24.71
C LEU A 8 8.08 16.44 -24.18
N VAL A 9 6.83 16.78 -24.53
CA VAL A 9 6.15 17.97 -23.99
C VAL A 9 5.59 17.69 -22.61
N PHE A 10 6.17 18.29 -21.57
CA PHE A 10 5.62 18.24 -20.21
C PHE A 10 4.66 19.42 -19.98
N ARG A 11 3.38 19.14 -19.76
CA ARG A 11 2.40 20.14 -19.31
C ARG A 11 2.39 20.19 -17.79
N SER A 12 2.96 21.24 -17.19
CA SER A 12 2.80 21.50 -15.76
C SER A 12 1.41 22.08 -15.49
N THR A 13 0.57 21.38 -14.73
CA THR A 13 -0.62 21.98 -14.11
C THR A 13 -0.19 22.83 -12.92
N ASN A 14 -0.88 23.96 -12.70
CA ASN A 14 -0.53 24.94 -11.68
C ASN A 14 -0.62 24.33 -10.26
N ILE A 15 0.54 23.97 -9.69
CA ILE A 15 0.67 23.15 -8.47
C ILE A 15 0.15 23.87 -7.22
N ARG A 16 0.05 25.22 -7.25
CA ARG A 16 -0.37 26.04 -6.11
C ARG A 16 -1.80 25.75 -5.63
N MET A 17 -2.70 25.35 -6.51
CA MET A 17 -4.10 25.04 -6.12
C MET A 17 -4.21 23.68 -5.40
N LEU A 18 -3.22 22.79 -5.55
CA LEU A 18 -3.18 21.49 -4.89
C LEU A 18 -2.72 21.56 -3.42
N LEU A 19 -2.07 22.66 -3.03
CA LEU A 19 -1.40 22.81 -1.73
C LEU A 19 -2.33 23.36 -0.62
N SER A 20 -3.57 23.74 -0.94
CA SER A 20 -4.50 24.36 0.01
C SER A 20 -5.47 23.38 0.68
N VAL A 21 -5.20 22.07 0.68
CA VAL A 21 -5.99 21.11 1.46
C VAL A 21 -5.40 21.05 2.87
N LYS A 22 -6.10 21.61 3.86
CA LYS A 22 -5.82 21.35 5.28
C LYS A 22 -5.90 19.84 5.51
N ASN A 23 -4.73 19.21 5.58
CA ASN A 23 -4.56 17.76 5.60
C ASN A 23 -4.77 17.25 7.04
N THR A 24 -5.99 17.35 7.53
CA THR A 24 -6.36 16.83 8.85
C THR A 24 -6.49 15.30 8.78
N ARG A 25 -6.08 14.59 9.84
CA ARG A 25 -6.25 13.11 9.94
C ARG A 25 -7.69 12.67 9.64
N THR A 26 -8.68 13.48 10.04
CA THR A 26 -10.11 13.23 9.76
C THR A 26 -10.44 13.21 8.27
N ASN A 27 -9.81 14.07 7.44
CA ASN A 27 -9.98 14.05 5.99
C ASN A 27 -9.29 12.83 5.36
N GLN A 28 -8.21 12.33 5.98
CA GLN A 28 -7.52 11.15 5.50
C GLN A 28 -8.37 9.89 5.70
N LEU A 29 -8.94 9.66 6.88
CA LEU A 29 -9.76 8.47 7.16
C LEU A 29 -11.02 8.38 6.30
N LYS A 30 -11.57 9.52 5.87
CA LYS A 30 -12.73 9.61 4.98
C LYS A 30 -12.40 9.41 3.50
N SER A 31 -11.12 9.35 3.15
CA SER A 31 -10.66 9.19 1.76
C SER A 31 -10.57 7.73 1.34
N THR A 32 -10.46 7.53 0.03
CA THR A 32 -10.32 6.22 -0.65
C THR A 32 -8.88 6.02 -1.07
N GLY A 33 -8.44 4.76 -1.22
CA GLY A 33 -7.08 4.49 -1.69
C GLY A 33 -6.50 3.18 -1.18
N VAL A 34 -5.17 3.15 -1.08
CA VAL A 34 -4.40 2.01 -0.57
C VAL A 34 -3.92 2.32 0.84
N TYR A 35 -4.06 1.34 1.73
CA TYR A 35 -3.68 1.45 3.13
C TYR A 35 -2.91 0.20 3.57
N ARG A 36 -2.15 0.36 4.65
CA ARG A 36 -1.51 -0.71 5.41
C ARG A 36 -2.09 -0.72 6.82
N ILE A 37 -2.36 -1.89 7.36
CA ILE A 37 -2.65 -2.06 8.78
C ILE A 37 -1.57 -2.95 9.37
N LYS A 38 -0.87 -2.43 10.37
CA LYS A 38 0.12 -3.18 11.15
C LYS A 38 -0.60 -3.88 12.30
N CYS A 39 -0.20 -5.11 12.60
CA CYS A 39 -0.55 -5.73 13.86
C CYS A 39 0.13 -4.96 15.00
N PRO A 40 -0.57 -4.61 16.08
CA PRO A 40 0.02 -3.91 17.21
C PRO A 40 0.99 -4.78 18.01
N ASP A 41 0.75 -6.10 18.05
CA ASP A 41 1.47 -7.03 18.93
C ASP A 41 2.58 -7.81 18.22
N CYS A 42 2.68 -7.73 16.88
CA CYS A 42 3.75 -8.38 16.14
C CYS A 42 4.11 -7.66 14.84
N PRO A 43 5.23 -8.03 14.17
CA PRO A 43 5.68 -7.36 12.93
C PRO A 43 4.76 -7.54 11.71
N SER A 44 3.71 -8.37 11.82
CA SER A 44 2.82 -8.68 10.73
C SER A 44 2.05 -7.46 10.22
N SER A 45 1.81 -7.39 8.92
CA SER A 45 1.01 -6.33 8.33
C SER A 45 0.23 -6.78 7.11
N TYR A 46 -0.91 -6.12 6.93
CA TYR A 46 -1.83 -6.32 5.82
C TYR A 46 -1.88 -5.05 4.97
N ILE A 47 -1.84 -5.18 3.65
CA ILE A 47 -2.06 -4.07 2.72
C ILE A 47 -3.36 -4.31 1.98
N GLY A 48 -4.22 -3.30 1.89
CA GLY A 48 -5.47 -3.39 1.17
C GLY A 48 -5.79 -2.12 0.39
N GLN A 49 -6.68 -2.23 -0.57
CA GLN A 49 -7.31 -1.08 -1.21
C GLN A 49 -8.78 -0.91 -0.80
N THR A 50 -9.28 0.31 -0.91
CA THR A 50 -10.71 0.59 -0.78
C THR A 50 -11.16 1.71 -1.69
N GLY A 51 -12.32 1.51 -2.34
CA GLY A 51 -13.07 2.56 -3.02
C GLY A 51 -14.03 3.32 -2.09
N ARG A 52 -14.11 2.92 -0.82
CA ARG A 52 -14.86 3.58 0.26
C ARG A 52 -13.88 4.31 1.18
N SER A 53 -14.36 4.91 2.26
CA SER A 53 -13.49 5.49 3.29
C SER A 53 -12.61 4.41 3.93
N PHE A 54 -11.37 4.75 4.27
CA PHE A 54 -10.49 3.88 5.05
C PHE A 54 -11.13 3.47 6.37
N GLU A 55 -11.83 4.39 7.04
CA GLU A 55 -12.53 4.09 8.30
C GLU A 55 -13.54 2.95 8.16
N ALA A 56 -14.34 2.96 7.08
CA ALA A 56 -15.33 1.91 6.84
C ALA A 56 -14.66 0.56 6.55
N CYS A 57 -13.56 0.57 5.78
CA CYS A 57 -12.80 -0.64 5.46
C CYS A 57 -12.10 -1.22 6.67
N CYS A 58 -11.52 -0.37 7.53
CA CYS A 58 -10.82 -0.81 8.74
C CYS A 58 -11.77 -1.57 9.66
N LYS A 59 -13.01 -1.08 9.85
CA LYS A 59 -14.01 -1.76 10.70
C LYS A 59 -14.31 -3.20 10.27
N GLU A 60 -14.14 -3.54 8.99
CA GLU A 60 -14.34 -4.90 8.48
C GLU A 60 -13.21 -5.86 8.87
N HIS A 61 -12.05 -5.33 9.24
CA HIS A 61 -10.92 -6.09 9.75
C HIS A 61 -10.96 -6.32 11.27
N LYS A 62 -12.03 -5.89 11.95
CA LYS A 62 -12.22 -6.24 13.36
C LYS A 62 -12.58 -7.72 13.47
N PRO A 63 -11.92 -8.50 14.35
CA PRO A 63 -12.33 -9.87 14.63
C PRO A 63 -13.75 -9.92 15.19
N ASP A 64 -14.51 -10.93 14.76
CA ASP A 64 -15.80 -11.28 15.32
C ASP A 64 -15.62 -12.47 16.28
N PRO A 65 -15.82 -12.28 17.60
CA PRO A 65 -15.60 -13.33 18.58
C PRO A 65 -16.61 -14.49 18.48
N ASN A 66 -17.70 -14.33 17.72
CA ASN A 66 -18.74 -15.35 17.60
C ASN A 66 -18.49 -16.35 16.46
N THR A 67 -17.44 -16.15 15.66
CA THR A 67 -17.10 -17.01 14.53
C THR A 67 -15.62 -17.33 14.53
N ASN A 68 -15.26 -18.58 14.27
CA ASN A 68 -13.86 -18.97 14.10
C ASN A 68 -13.30 -18.52 12.73
N LYS A 69 -14.18 -18.30 11.75
CA LYS A 69 -13.80 -17.82 10.42
C LYS A 69 -14.01 -16.32 10.34
N GLN A 70 -12.91 -15.58 10.18
CA GLN A 70 -12.89 -14.13 10.12
C GLN A 70 -13.01 -13.62 8.69
N ARG A 71 -13.39 -12.35 8.54
CA ARG A 71 -13.68 -11.72 7.23
C ARG A 71 -12.43 -11.36 6.43
N SER A 72 -11.26 -11.41 7.05
CA SER A 72 -9.99 -11.04 6.42
C SER A 72 -8.83 -11.76 7.08
N ALA A 73 -7.71 -11.88 6.37
CA ALA A 73 -6.49 -12.47 6.91
C ALA A 73 -5.95 -11.71 8.13
N LEU A 74 -6.10 -10.38 8.17
CA LEU A 74 -5.75 -9.60 9.36
C LEU A 74 -6.63 -9.95 10.56
N ALA A 75 -7.94 -9.97 10.37
CA ALA A 75 -8.88 -10.33 11.44
C ALA A 75 -8.64 -11.76 11.93
N GLN A 76 -8.37 -12.69 11.00
CA GLN A 76 -8.03 -14.08 11.32
C GLN A 76 -6.72 -14.16 12.11
N HIS A 77 -5.68 -13.46 11.67
CA HIS A 77 -4.40 -13.41 12.38
C HIS A 77 -4.56 -12.88 13.82
N ILE A 78 -5.32 -11.79 14.01
CA ILE A 78 -5.57 -11.23 15.33
C ILE A 78 -6.33 -12.24 16.20
N PHE A 79 -7.36 -12.90 15.66
CA PHE A 79 -8.15 -13.90 16.36
C PHE A 79 -7.32 -15.13 16.75
N ASP A 80 -6.56 -15.70 15.81
CA ASP A 80 -5.80 -16.94 16.01
C ASP A 80 -4.62 -16.78 16.98
N ASN A 81 -4.06 -15.58 17.08
CA ASN A 81 -2.89 -15.28 17.92
C ASN A 81 -3.27 -14.54 19.22
N ASP A 82 -4.57 -14.34 19.48
CA ASP A 82 -5.09 -13.59 20.64
C ASP A 82 -4.46 -12.18 20.79
N HIS A 83 -4.22 -11.51 19.64
CA HIS A 83 -3.68 -10.16 19.62
C HIS A 83 -4.78 -9.13 19.94
N SER A 84 -4.42 -8.04 20.61
CA SER A 84 -5.34 -6.96 21.00
C SER A 84 -5.36 -5.85 19.96
N MET A 85 -6.48 -5.70 19.26
CA MET A 85 -6.75 -4.55 18.39
C MET A 85 -7.79 -3.64 19.05
N SER A 86 -7.36 -2.89 20.07
CA SER A 86 -8.24 -2.05 20.89
C SER A 86 -8.92 -0.93 20.08
N ASN A 87 -8.18 -0.30 19.16
CA ASN A 87 -8.71 0.64 18.19
C ASN A 87 -8.28 0.23 16.78
N ILE A 88 -9.27 0.12 15.88
CA ILE A 88 -9.06 -0.35 14.51
C ILE A 88 -8.20 0.60 13.66
N ASN A 89 -8.04 1.85 14.10
CA ASN A 89 -7.15 2.81 13.47
C ASN A 89 -5.72 2.71 13.99
N ASP A 90 -5.49 1.96 15.07
CA ASP A 90 -4.16 1.73 15.60
C ASP A 90 -3.43 0.81 14.61
N GLY A 91 -2.30 1.30 14.09
CA GLY A 91 -1.57 0.64 13.02
C GLY A 91 -2.05 0.95 11.59
N LEU A 92 -3.10 1.75 11.40
CA LEU A 92 -3.52 2.21 10.07
C LEU A 92 -2.55 3.25 9.49
N GLU A 93 -2.03 2.97 8.31
CA GLU A 93 -1.14 3.83 7.54
C GLU A 93 -1.73 4.01 6.13
N VAL A 94 -2.05 5.26 5.76
CA VAL A 94 -2.52 5.58 4.41
C VAL A 94 -1.32 5.70 3.48
N LEU A 95 -1.20 4.77 2.53
CA LEU A 95 -0.08 4.73 1.58
C LEU A 95 -0.36 5.61 0.35
N HIS A 96 -1.57 5.49 -0.21
CA HIS A 96 -1.97 6.24 -1.41
C HIS A 96 -3.41 6.71 -1.29
N ARG A 97 -3.70 7.96 -1.67
CA ARG A 97 -5.07 8.43 -1.89
C ARG A 97 -5.39 8.40 -3.37
N CYS A 98 -6.37 7.59 -3.75
CA CYS A 98 -6.77 7.44 -5.13
C CYS A 98 -8.23 7.00 -5.22
N ARG A 99 -8.93 7.47 -6.26
CA ARG A 99 -10.28 6.99 -6.59
C ARG A 99 -10.21 5.55 -7.11
N LYS A 100 -11.33 4.83 -7.02
CA LYS A 100 -11.46 3.47 -7.54
C LYS A 100 -11.16 3.42 -9.05
N GLY A 101 -10.38 2.43 -9.48
CA GLY A 101 -10.01 2.19 -10.88
C GLY A 101 -8.73 1.35 -11.00
N ASN A 102 -8.29 1.08 -12.23
CA ASN A 102 -7.13 0.20 -12.50
C ASN A 102 -5.84 0.67 -11.82
N ARG A 103 -5.65 1.99 -11.70
CA ARG A 103 -4.52 2.56 -10.97
C ARG A 103 -4.49 2.11 -9.52
N LEU A 104 -5.65 1.96 -8.88
CA LEU A 104 -5.74 1.57 -7.47
C LEU A 104 -5.26 0.13 -7.26
N ASN A 105 -5.69 -0.80 -8.13
CA ASN A 105 -5.22 -2.20 -8.13
C ASN A 105 -3.69 -2.28 -8.29
N LYS A 106 -3.11 -1.46 -9.18
CA LYS A 106 -1.66 -1.44 -9.41
C LYS A 106 -0.87 -0.83 -8.25
N LEU A 107 -1.43 0.17 -7.56
CA LEU A 107 -0.82 0.72 -6.36
C LEU A 107 -0.83 -0.28 -5.21
N GLU A 108 -1.92 -1.05 -5.05
CA GLU A 108 -1.99 -2.12 -4.05
C GLU A 108 -0.96 -3.21 -4.34
N GLU A 109 -0.93 -3.73 -5.57
CA GLU A 109 0.05 -4.73 -6.02
C GLU A 109 1.50 -4.25 -5.78
N PHE A 110 1.78 -2.98 -6.11
CA PHE A 110 3.10 -2.38 -5.90
C PHE A 110 3.49 -2.30 -4.43
N GLU A 111 2.60 -1.85 -3.54
CA GLU A 111 2.92 -1.73 -2.12
C GLU A 111 3.09 -3.10 -1.45
N ILE A 112 2.32 -4.11 -1.86
CA ILE A 112 2.51 -5.49 -1.39
C ILE A 112 3.87 -6.03 -1.83
N TYR A 113 4.22 -5.83 -3.11
CA TYR A 113 5.53 -6.22 -3.63
C TYR A 113 6.67 -5.50 -2.90
N LYS A 114 6.55 -4.18 -2.69
CA LYS A 114 7.54 -3.38 -1.97
C LYS A 114 7.72 -3.87 -0.53
N LEU A 115 6.63 -4.17 0.18
CA LEU A 115 6.70 -4.75 1.52
C LEU A 115 7.40 -6.11 1.50
N TYR A 116 7.09 -6.95 0.50
CA TYR A 116 7.73 -8.26 0.31
C TYR A 116 9.23 -8.16 0.09
N GLN A 117 9.69 -7.18 -0.67
CA GLN A 117 11.13 -6.95 -0.89
C GLN A 117 11.85 -6.42 0.37
N GLN A 118 11.15 -5.68 1.23
CA GLN A 118 11.73 -5.07 2.44
C GLN A 118 11.77 -6.03 3.63
N GLN A 119 10.85 -6.99 3.70
CA GLN A 119 10.73 -7.90 4.83
C GLN A 119 11.67 -9.10 4.67
N ASN A 120 12.49 -9.33 5.69
CA ASN A 120 13.36 -10.52 5.74
C ASN A 120 12.53 -11.82 5.94
N ASN A 121 11.39 -11.72 6.64
CA ASN A 121 10.47 -12.84 6.84
C ASN A 121 9.11 -12.54 6.21
N LYS A 122 8.73 -13.38 5.25
CA LYS A 122 7.50 -13.24 4.44
C LYS A 122 6.24 -13.63 5.22
N ASP A 123 6.38 -14.38 6.32
CA ASP A 123 5.26 -14.76 7.18
C ASP A 123 4.61 -13.53 7.86
N PHE A 124 5.31 -12.39 7.90
CA PHE A 124 4.78 -11.12 8.39
C PHE A 124 3.92 -10.36 7.37
N ILE A 125 3.68 -10.91 6.19
CA ILE A 125 2.81 -10.29 5.17
C ILE A 125 1.50 -11.08 5.14
N LEU A 126 0.44 -10.46 5.66
CA LEU A 126 -0.85 -11.12 5.88
C LEU A 126 -1.72 -11.17 4.61
N ASN A 127 -1.33 -10.49 3.53
CA ASN A 127 -2.00 -10.64 2.26
C ASN A 127 -1.98 -12.12 1.85
N GLU A 128 -3.15 -12.71 1.60
CA GLU A 128 -3.25 -14.10 1.12
C GLU A 128 -2.25 -14.28 -0.02
N LYS A 129 -1.41 -15.34 0.08
CA LYS A 129 -0.25 -15.61 -0.78
C LYS A 129 -0.55 -15.16 -2.20
N ILE A 130 -0.11 -13.96 -2.55
CA ILE A 130 -0.21 -13.50 -3.93
C ILE A 130 0.70 -14.45 -4.66
N GLN A 131 0.12 -15.29 -5.52
CA GLN A 131 0.86 -15.97 -6.56
C GLN A 131 1.45 -14.85 -7.42
N LEU A 132 2.59 -14.27 -7.00
CA LEU A 132 3.38 -13.28 -7.75
C LEU A 132 4.04 -13.94 -8.97
N ASN A 133 3.37 -14.94 -9.54
CA ASN A 133 3.77 -15.64 -10.71
C ASN A 133 3.18 -14.88 -11.90
N SER A 134 4.07 -14.39 -12.75
CA SER A 134 3.87 -13.85 -14.10
C SER A 134 3.28 -12.43 -14.26
N ASN A 135 4.06 -11.41 -13.85
CA ASN A 135 4.10 -10.19 -14.66
C ASN A 135 5.50 -9.51 -14.66
N PRO A 136 6.31 -9.67 -15.73
CA PRO A 136 7.69 -9.14 -15.80
C PRO A 136 7.79 -7.60 -15.84
N THR A 137 6.66 -6.89 -15.90
CA THR A 137 6.62 -5.42 -16.01
C THR A 137 6.93 -4.69 -14.70
N CYS A 138 6.72 -5.31 -13.53
CA CYS A 138 7.07 -4.69 -12.24
C CYS A 138 8.59 -4.75 -11.98
N TYR A 139 9.26 -5.82 -12.42
CA TYR A 139 10.70 -6.01 -12.25
C TYR A 139 11.52 -4.94 -12.99
N SER A 140 11.11 -4.51 -14.18
CA SER A 140 11.91 -3.56 -14.95
C SER A 140 11.96 -2.16 -14.30
N ILE A 141 10.90 -1.68 -13.66
CA ILE A 141 10.90 -0.32 -13.09
C ILE A 141 11.81 -0.21 -11.85
N THR A 142 11.93 -1.28 -11.07
CA THR A 142 12.76 -1.28 -9.84
C THR A 142 14.25 -1.44 -10.13
N TYR A 143 14.66 -2.23 -11.13
CA TYR A 143 16.07 -2.33 -11.52
C TYR A 143 16.61 -1.03 -12.12
N TRP A 144 15.79 -0.31 -12.90
CA TRP A 144 16.19 0.99 -13.46
C TRP A 144 16.33 2.08 -12.38
N THR A 145 15.43 2.13 -11.39
CA THR A 145 15.49 3.14 -10.31
C THR A 145 16.60 2.86 -9.29
N THR A 146 16.85 1.59 -8.96
CA THR A 146 17.94 1.21 -8.04
C THR A 146 19.31 1.47 -8.67
N SER A 147 19.46 1.27 -10.00
CA SER A 147 20.72 1.56 -10.71
C SER A 147 21.03 3.05 -10.80
N HIS A 148 20.02 3.93 -10.82
CA HIS A 148 20.22 5.40 -10.85
C HIS A 148 20.56 6.00 -9.47
N ASN A 149 20.09 5.39 -8.38
CA ASN A 149 20.42 5.88 -7.03
C ASN A 149 21.82 5.47 -6.55
N ASN A 150 22.42 4.42 -7.13
CA ASN A 150 23.75 3.95 -6.75
C ASN A 150 24.91 4.70 -7.45
N GLN A 151 24.61 5.73 -8.25
CA GLN A 151 25.62 6.58 -8.90
C GLN A 151 25.80 7.96 -8.23
N LEU A 152 25.12 8.24 -7.10
CA LEU A 152 25.21 9.53 -6.39
C LEU A 152 25.86 9.48 -4.99
N THR A 153 26.44 8.34 -4.58
CA THR A 153 27.18 8.22 -3.31
C THR A 153 28.59 7.67 -3.47
N GLY A 154 29.24 7.98 -4.59
CA GLY A 154 30.67 7.70 -4.81
C GLY A 154 31.44 9.00 -5.03
N ALA A 155 31.73 9.72 -3.94
CA ALA A 155 32.80 10.71 -3.94
C ALA A 155 34.15 9.98 -3.82
N PRO A 156 35.19 10.48 -4.50
CA PRO A 156 36.39 10.92 -3.82
C PRO A 156 36.33 12.43 -3.52
#